data_AF-A0A835T7J6-F1
#
_entry.id   AF-A0A835T7J6-F1
#
_cell.length_a   1.000
_cell.length_b   1.000
_cell.length_c   1.000
_cell.angle_alpha   90.00
_cell.angle_beta   90.00
_cell.angle_gamma   90.00
#
_symmetry.space_group_name_H-M   'P 1'
#
loop_
_entity.id
_entity.type
_entity.pdbx_description
1 polymer ?
#
loop_
_entity_poly.entity_id
_entity_poly.type
_entity_poly.pdbx_seq_one_letter_code
_entity_poly.pdbx_strand_id
1 'polypeptide(L)'
;MASLNNKVLVMIAGILMLIGWVVALAGVARANDLCNKATNNQAKDSCSKGLRYDWWGVWYTFFITIACLVMAVLGKADAWVSTLQALLAACLSVTMIDTNTWVGLSDRAAGDYADAANAALAGFIIASIGITLMIIFLGLGGAGINVSVSVAASKTSPEKPAKSVETA
;
A
#
# COMPACT_ATOMS: atom_id res chain seq x y z
N MET A 1 -23.68 -16.83 0.14
CA MET A 1 -22.72 -16.29 -0.84
C MET A 1 -22.69 -14.78 -0.66
N ALA A 2 -21.55 -14.20 -0.30
CA ALA A 2 -21.40 -12.75 -0.25
C ALA A 2 -20.83 -12.30 -1.61
N SER A 3 -21.62 -11.52 -2.36
CA SER A 3 -21.13 -10.83 -3.55
C SER A 3 -20.50 -9.51 -3.09
N LEU A 4 -19.20 -9.32 -3.31
CA LEU A 4 -18.52 -8.06 -3.03
C LEU A 4 -18.82 -7.08 -4.17
N ASN A 5 -19.54 -6.00 -3.86
CA ASN A 5 -19.76 -4.89 -4.80
C ASN A 5 -18.44 -4.14 -5.02
N ASN A 6 -18.24 -3.57 -6.21
CA ASN A 6 -17.05 -2.79 -6.58
C ASN A 6 -16.71 -1.68 -5.56
N LYS A 7 -17.71 -1.05 -4.94
CA LYS A 7 -17.49 -0.11 -3.83
C LYS A 7 -16.68 -0.70 -2.68
N VAL A 8 -16.96 -1.96 -2.33
CA VAL A 8 -16.26 -2.67 -1.26
C VAL A 8 -14.82 -3.00 -1.69
N LEU A 9 -14.60 -3.36 -2.94
CA LEU A 9 -13.25 -3.59 -3.48
C LEU A 9 -12.39 -2.33 -3.44
N VAL A 10 -12.95 -1.18 -3.83
CA VAL A 10 -12.28 0.12 -3.74
C VAL A 10 -11.96 0.49 -2.28
N MET A 11 -12.88 0.22 -1.34
CA MET A 11 -12.62 0.44 0.09
C MET A 11 -11.49 -0.46 0.62
N ILE A 12 -11.48 -1.74 0.26
CA ILE A 12 -10.42 -2.68 0.66
C ILE A 12 -9.06 -2.23 0.12
N ALA A 13 -8.99 -1.85 -1.17
CA ALA A 13 -7.76 -1.34 -1.78
C ALA A 13 -7.28 -0.06 -1.09
N GLY A 14 -8.19 0.87 -0.78
CA GLY A 14 -7.85 2.10 -0.05
C GLY A 14 -7.35 1.85 1.36
N ILE A 15 -7.92 0.87 2.10
CA ILE A 15 -7.41 0.48 3.43
C ILE A 15 -6.01 -0.12 3.30
N LEU A 16 -5.76 -0.97 2.30
CA LEU A 16 -4.43 -1.54 2.06
C LEU A 16 -3.40 -0.44 1.77
N MET A 17 -3.77 0.58 0.97
CA MET A 17 -2.94 1.76 0.74
C MET A 17 -2.63 2.51 2.03
N LEU A 18 -3.62 2.70 2.91
CA LEU A 18 -3.41 3.36 4.21
C LEU A 18 -2.46 2.56 5.12
N ILE A 19 -2.56 1.23 5.12
CA ILE A 19 -1.62 0.37 5.87
C ILE A 19 -0.19 0.55 5.33
N GLY A 20 -0.01 0.47 4.01
CA GLY A 20 1.28 0.71 3.37
C GLY A 20 1.82 2.11 3.69
N TRP A 21 0.95 3.12 3.68
CA TRP A 21 1.28 4.49 4.06
C TRP A 21 1.76 4.62 5.51
N VAL A 22 1.08 4.02 6.49
CA VAL A 22 1.51 4.06 7.91
C VAL A 22 2.90 3.43 8.07
N VAL A 23 3.13 2.29 7.42
CA VAL A 23 4.41 1.59 7.47
C VAL A 23 5.52 2.43 6.82
N ALA A 24 5.25 3.02 5.65
CA ALA A 24 6.18 3.91 4.96
C ALA A 24 6.51 5.14 5.83
N LEU A 25 5.50 5.79 6.40
CA LEU A 25 5.66 6.94 7.29
C LEU A 25 6.53 6.60 8.50
N ALA A 26 6.31 5.46 9.14
CA ALA A 26 7.10 5.02 10.28
C ALA A 26 8.58 4.80 9.91
N GLY A 27 8.84 4.13 8.78
CA GLY A 27 10.20 3.90 8.28
C GLY A 27 10.92 5.21 7.93
N VAL A 28 10.27 6.09 7.16
CA VAL A 28 10.81 7.39 6.76
C VAL A 28 11.07 8.27 7.99
N ALA A 29 10.14 8.32 8.94
CA ALA A 29 10.30 9.09 10.17
C ALA A 29 11.47 8.57 11.03
N ARG A 30 11.63 7.25 11.15
CA ARG A 30 12.73 6.65 11.89
C ARG A 30 14.08 6.91 11.22
N ALA A 31 14.16 6.75 9.90
CA ALA A 31 15.36 7.08 9.13
C ALA A 31 15.73 8.56 9.28
N ASN A 32 14.75 9.46 9.27
CA ASN A 32 14.94 10.89 9.48
C ASN A 32 15.48 11.21 10.90
N ASP A 33 14.92 10.59 11.95
CA ASP A 33 15.41 10.76 13.32
C ASP A 33 16.87 10.28 13.48
N LEU A 34 17.18 9.10 12.94
CA LEU A 34 18.54 8.56 12.96
C LEU A 34 19.51 9.48 12.21
N CYS A 35 19.08 10.06 11.09
CA CYS A 35 19.91 10.96 10.31
C CYS A 35 20.17 12.30 11.02
N ASN A 36 19.15 12.85 11.68
CA ASN A 36 19.29 14.10 12.45
C ASN A 36 20.21 13.95 13.67
N LYS A 37 20.35 12.72 14.19
CA LYS A 37 21.26 12.36 15.27
C LYS A 37 22.70 12.11 14.82
N ALA A 38 22.98 12.07 13.51
CA ALA A 38 24.35 11.92 13.00
C ALA A 38 25.22 13.10 13.46
N THR A 39 26.45 12.84 13.91
CA THR A 39 27.35 13.85 14.50
C THR A 39 27.93 14.85 13.50
N ASN A 40 27.79 14.60 12.19
CA ASN A 40 28.41 15.42 11.14
C ASN A 40 27.39 16.37 10.50
N ASN A 41 27.62 17.69 10.60
CA ASN A 41 26.69 18.72 10.12
C ASN A 41 26.47 18.69 8.60
N GLN A 42 27.47 18.27 7.80
CA GLN A 42 27.29 18.09 6.35
C GLN A 42 26.38 16.90 6.02
N ALA A 43 26.42 15.82 6.82
CA ALA A 43 25.55 14.68 6.66
C ALA A 43 24.09 15.04 7.00
N LYS A 44 23.87 15.89 8.03
CA LYS A 44 22.54 16.39 8.39
C LYS A 44 21.90 17.21 7.26
N ASP A 45 22.65 18.12 6.65
CA ASP A 45 22.15 18.98 5.57
C ASP A 45 21.83 18.20 4.29
N SER A 46 22.67 17.22 3.94
CA SER A 46 22.38 16.31 2.84
C SER A 46 21.16 15.42 3.12
N CYS A 47 20.96 15.02 4.37
CA CYS A 47 19.84 14.18 4.75
C CYS A 47 18.50 14.92 4.75
N SER A 48 18.46 16.16 5.23
CA SER A 48 17.23 16.96 5.19
C SER A 48 16.78 17.24 3.75
N LYS A 49 17.73 17.39 2.81
CA LYS A 49 17.44 17.56 1.38
C LYS A 49 16.99 16.26 0.72
N GLY A 50 17.62 15.13 1.02
CA GLY A 50 17.25 13.81 0.48
C GLY A 50 15.85 13.39 0.92
N LEU A 51 15.58 13.45 2.22
CA LEU A 51 14.30 13.01 2.79
C LEU A 51 13.14 13.96 2.49
N ARG A 52 13.40 15.18 2.01
CA ARG A 52 12.33 16.13 1.65
C ARG A 52 11.43 15.59 0.55
N TYR A 53 12.00 14.89 -0.43
CA TYR A 53 11.23 14.27 -1.50
C TYR A 53 10.40 13.10 -0.96
N ASP A 54 10.99 12.24 -0.12
CA ASP A 54 10.28 11.13 0.53
C ASP A 54 9.09 11.62 1.37
N TRP A 55 9.29 12.69 2.16
CA TRP A 55 8.22 13.30 2.94
C TRP A 55 7.09 13.82 2.05
N TRP A 56 7.45 14.43 0.91
CA TRP A 56 6.45 14.86 -0.06
C TRP A 56 5.69 13.66 -0.66
N GLY A 57 6.37 12.59 -1.05
CA GLY A 57 5.75 11.37 -1.60
C GLY A 57 4.80 10.69 -0.62
N VAL A 58 5.20 10.58 0.66
CA VAL A 58 4.36 10.04 1.74
C VAL A 58 3.07 10.85 1.91
N TRP A 59 3.14 12.18 1.94
CA TRP A 59 1.95 13.03 2.09
C TRP A 59 1.09 13.06 0.83
N TYR A 60 1.71 13.08 -0.36
CA TYR A 60 0.99 12.99 -1.62
C TYR A 60 0.16 11.71 -1.69
N THR A 61 0.77 10.56 -1.33
CA THR A 61 0.08 9.27 -1.27
C THR A 61 -1.10 9.30 -0.30
N PHE A 62 -0.93 9.89 0.90
CA PHE A 62 -2.02 10.04 1.86
C PHE A 62 -3.20 10.82 1.30
N PHE A 63 -2.98 12.03 0.77
CA PHE A 63 -4.06 12.89 0.31
C PHE A 63 -4.81 12.27 -0.87
N ILE A 64 -4.12 11.63 -1.81
CA ILE A 64 -4.76 10.94 -2.93
C ILE A 64 -5.58 9.74 -2.43
N THR A 65 -5.06 8.96 -1.47
CA THR A 65 -5.79 7.83 -0.88
C THR A 65 -7.08 8.30 -0.22
N ILE A 66 -7.01 9.37 0.60
CA ILE A 66 -8.18 9.94 1.28
C ILE A 66 -9.18 10.51 0.27
N ALA A 67 -8.71 11.24 -0.76
CA ALA A 67 -9.59 11.76 -1.80
C ALA A 67 -10.34 10.62 -2.52
N CYS A 68 -9.65 9.53 -2.85
CA CYS A 68 -10.25 8.36 -3.48
C CYS A 68 -11.30 7.70 -2.57
N LEU A 69 -11.01 7.54 -1.27
CA LEU A 69 -11.94 6.98 -0.30
C LEU A 69 -13.18 7.87 -0.11
N VAL A 70 -13.00 9.18 0.02
CA VAL A 70 -14.12 10.14 0.13
C VAL A 70 -15.01 10.07 -1.11
N MET A 71 -14.42 10.06 -2.31
CA MET A 71 -15.17 9.96 -3.56
C MET A 71 -15.91 8.62 -3.70
N ALA A 72 -15.32 7.53 -3.21
CA ALA A 72 -15.97 6.22 -3.17
C ALA A 72 -17.16 6.18 -2.19
N VAL A 73 -17.01 6.73 -0.98
CA VAL A 73 -18.07 6.81 0.03
C VAL A 73 -19.23 7.69 -0.43
N LEU A 74 -18.93 8.84 -1.04
CA LEU A 74 -19.94 9.74 -1.61
C LEU A 74 -20.60 9.20 -2.88
N GLY A 75 -20.14 8.06 -3.40
CA GLY A 75 -20.64 7.48 -4.66
C GLY A 75 -20.38 8.35 -5.88
N LYS A 76 -19.39 9.26 -5.80
CA LYS A 76 -18.99 10.15 -6.90
C LYS A 76 -17.73 9.68 -7.64
N ALA A 77 -17.16 8.55 -7.24
CA ALA A 77 -16.00 7.96 -7.90
C ALA A 77 -16.24 7.71 -9.41
N ASP A 78 -17.44 7.25 -9.78
CA ASP A 78 -17.80 6.93 -11.18
C ASP A 78 -17.77 8.15 -12.11
N ALA A 79 -18.12 9.33 -11.60
CA ALA A 79 -18.10 10.57 -12.37
C ALA A 79 -16.67 11.13 -12.57
N TRP A 80 -15.70 10.67 -11.79
CA TRP A 80 -14.33 11.18 -11.76
C TRP A 80 -13.28 10.10 -12.03
N VAL A 81 -13.68 8.94 -12.59
CA VAL A 81 -12.79 7.78 -12.77
C VAL A 81 -11.52 8.17 -13.51
N SER A 82 -11.61 8.89 -14.63
CA SER A 82 -10.46 9.29 -15.44
C SER A 82 -9.47 10.17 -14.65
N THR A 83 -9.99 11.14 -13.90
CA THR A 83 -9.17 12.02 -13.06
C THR A 83 -8.53 11.26 -11.90
N LEU A 84 -9.30 10.42 -11.21
CA LEU A 84 -8.80 9.60 -10.10
C LEU A 84 -7.74 8.60 -10.58
N GLN A 85 -7.94 7.98 -11.73
CA GLN A 85 -6.94 7.09 -12.34
C GLN A 85 -5.67 7.84 -12.74
N ALA A 86 -5.77 9.04 -13.31
CA ALA A 86 -4.60 9.85 -13.64
C ALA A 86 -3.79 10.22 -12.39
N LEU A 87 -4.49 10.62 -11.32
CA LEU A 87 -3.85 10.94 -10.03
C LEU A 87 -3.24 9.71 -9.37
N LEU A 88 -3.92 8.56 -9.41
CA LEU A 88 -3.39 7.29 -8.90
C LEU A 88 -2.20 6.79 -9.73
N ALA A 89 -2.19 6.98 -11.04
CA ALA A 89 -1.04 6.65 -11.89
C ALA A 89 0.18 7.53 -11.56
N ALA A 90 -0.04 8.83 -11.35
CA ALA A 90 1.00 9.73 -10.86
C ALA A 90 1.45 9.37 -9.43
N CYS A 91 0.53 8.91 -8.58
CA CYS A 91 0.87 8.42 -7.24
C CYS A 91 1.72 7.15 -7.32
N LEU A 92 1.37 6.22 -8.21
CA LEU A 92 2.11 4.98 -8.41
C LEU A 92 3.54 5.25 -8.90
N SER A 93 3.72 6.21 -9.82
CA SER A 93 5.06 6.54 -10.30
C SER A 93 5.93 7.12 -9.19
N VAL A 94 5.39 7.99 -8.34
CA VAL A 94 6.07 8.51 -7.15
C VAL A 94 6.44 7.38 -6.19
N THR A 95 5.48 6.51 -5.81
CA THR A 95 5.77 5.41 -4.87
C THR A 95 6.76 4.40 -5.43
N MET A 96 6.82 4.19 -6.75
CA MET A 96 7.84 3.35 -7.38
C MET A 96 9.23 4.00 -7.36
N ILE A 97 9.32 5.32 -7.57
CA ILE A 97 10.58 6.07 -7.42
C ILE A 97 11.08 5.98 -5.98
N ASP A 98 10.18 6.17 -5.02
CA ASP A 98 10.49 6.04 -3.59
C ASP A 98 10.97 4.60 -3.30
N THR A 99 10.24 3.58 -3.76
CA THR A 99 10.64 2.17 -3.62
C THR A 99 12.06 1.93 -4.12
N ASN A 100 12.40 2.38 -5.33
CA ASN A 100 13.74 2.23 -5.89
C ASN A 100 14.83 2.93 -5.06
N THR A 101 14.50 4.11 -4.52
CA THR A 101 15.40 4.87 -3.64
C THR A 101 15.66 4.11 -2.33
N TRP A 102 14.60 3.57 -1.72
CA TRP A 102 14.67 2.85 -0.45
C TRP A 102 15.29 1.45 -0.58
N VAL A 103 15.20 0.79 -1.75
CA VAL A 103 16.01 -0.40 -2.06
C VAL A 103 17.50 -0.05 -1.96
N GLY A 104 17.94 1.00 -2.65
CA GLY A 104 19.35 1.41 -2.66
C GLY A 104 19.86 1.84 -1.29
N LEU A 105 19.00 2.42 -0.44
CA LEU A 105 19.34 2.77 0.94
C LEU A 105 19.40 1.54 1.85
N SER A 106 18.47 0.59 1.70
CA SER A 106 18.45 -0.64 2.49
C SER A 106 19.71 -1.48 2.23
N ASP A 107 20.09 -1.66 0.96
CA ASP A 107 21.25 -2.48 0.58
C ASP A 107 22.60 -1.91 1.06
N ARG A 108 22.66 -0.60 1.32
CA ARG A 108 23.90 0.12 1.68
C ARG A 108 24.00 0.49 3.15
N ALA A 109 22.91 0.32 3.90
CA ALA A 109 22.84 0.68 5.31
C ALA A 109 23.23 -0.48 6.23
N ALA A 110 23.55 -0.16 7.48
CA ALA A 110 23.79 -1.14 8.53
C ALA A 110 23.09 -0.73 9.84
N GLY A 111 22.77 -1.70 10.68
CA GLY A 111 22.12 -1.50 11.98
C GLY A 111 20.73 -0.87 11.87
N ASP A 112 20.33 -0.09 12.87
CA ASP A 112 19.00 0.52 12.99
C ASP A 112 18.54 1.31 11.75
N TYR A 113 19.47 1.86 10.96
CA TYR A 113 19.11 2.58 9.74
C TYR A 113 18.67 1.63 8.62
N ALA A 114 19.25 0.43 8.52
CA ALA A 114 18.84 -0.58 7.57
C ALA A 114 17.43 -1.10 7.90
N ASP A 115 17.12 -1.31 9.18
CA ASP A 115 15.79 -1.72 9.61
C ASP A 115 14.73 -0.64 9.31
N ALA A 116 15.07 0.63 9.54
CA ALA A 116 14.21 1.76 9.17
C ALA A 116 14.00 1.85 7.65
N ALA A 117 15.05 1.65 6.85
CA ALA A 117 14.97 1.65 5.40
C ALA A 117 14.15 0.48 4.86
N ASN A 118 14.29 -0.71 5.45
CA ASN A 118 13.49 -1.90 5.13
C ASN A 118 12.01 -1.69 5.46
N ALA A 119 11.71 -1.05 6.60
CA ALA A 119 10.33 -0.71 6.95
C ALA A 119 9.73 0.28 5.94
N ALA A 120 10.46 1.34 5.58
CA ALA A 120 10.01 2.30 4.58
C ALA A 120 9.74 1.61 3.23
N LEU A 121 10.70 0.80 2.77
CA LEU A 121 10.61 0.02 1.54
C LEU A 121 9.37 -0.87 1.51
N ALA A 122 9.15 -1.66 2.57
CA ALA A 122 7.99 -2.53 2.67
C ALA A 122 6.67 -1.73 2.60
N GLY A 123 6.62 -0.57 3.26
CA GLY A 123 5.48 0.34 3.21
C GLY A 123 5.17 0.84 1.80
N PHE A 124 6.19 1.30 1.06
CA PHE A 124 6.02 1.76 -0.33
C PHE A 124 5.63 0.64 -1.30
N ILE A 125 6.13 -0.58 -1.10
CA ILE A 125 5.72 -1.76 -1.87
C ILE A 125 4.23 -2.07 -1.63
N ILE A 126 3.80 -2.13 -0.36
CA ILE A 126 2.40 -2.39 -0.01
C ILE A 126 1.50 -1.28 -0.57
N ALA A 127 1.91 -0.02 -0.45
CA ALA A 127 1.19 1.12 -1.02
C ALA A 127 1.07 1.00 -2.56
N SER A 128 2.14 0.62 -3.26
CA SER A 128 2.14 0.44 -4.72
C SER A 128 1.20 -0.67 -5.17
N ILE A 129 1.14 -1.78 -4.43
CA ILE A 129 0.17 -2.86 -4.68
C ILE A 129 -1.25 -2.34 -4.47
N GLY A 130 -1.51 -1.63 -3.37
CA GLY A 130 -2.81 -1.02 -3.08
C GLY A 130 -3.25 -0.04 -4.17
N ILE A 131 -2.35 0.85 -4.63
CA ILE A 131 -2.62 1.81 -5.71
C ILE A 131 -2.98 1.08 -7.01
N THR A 132 -2.22 0.04 -7.35
CA THR A 132 -2.48 -0.77 -8.56
C THR A 132 -3.86 -1.41 -8.49
N LEU A 133 -4.22 -2.01 -7.35
CA LEU A 133 -5.56 -2.57 -7.14
C LEU A 133 -6.65 -1.50 -7.25
N MET A 134 -6.41 -0.30 -6.71
CA MET A 134 -7.38 0.80 -6.76
C MET A 134 -7.60 1.29 -8.20
N ILE A 135 -6.55 1.40 -9.01
CA ILE A 135 -6.65 1.73 -10.45
C ILE A 135 -7.51 0.70 -11.18
N ILE A 136 -7.27 -0.59 -10.93
CA ILE A 136 -8.02 -1.69 -11.55
C ILE A 136 -9.49 -1.64 -11.15
N PHE A 137 -9.81 -1.57 -9.86
CA PHE A 137 -11.20 -1.59 -9.37
C PHE A 137 -11.99 -0.35 -9.79
N LEU A 138 -11.37 0.83 -9.80
CA LEU A 138 -11.99 2.04 -10.35
C LEU A 138 -12.24 1.90 -11.86
N GLY A 139 -11.31 1.30 -12.61
CA GLY A 139 -11.46 1.07 -14.05
C GLY A 139 -12.58 0.09 -14.38
N LEU A 140 -12.68 -1.01 -13.62
CA LEU A 140 -13.75 -2.00 -13.78
C LEU A 140 -15.12 -1.39 -13.43
N GLY A 141 -15.18 -0.55 -12.39
CA GLY A 141 -16.39 0.21 -12.03
C GLY A 141 -16.87 1.15 -13.12
N GLY A 142 -15.96 1.97 -13.66
CA GLY A 142 -16.27 2.90 -14.74
C GLY A 142 -16.71 2.22 -16.04
N ALA A 143 -16.21 1.00 -16.30
CA ALA A 143 -16.64 0.17 -17.43
C ALA A 143 -17.98 -0.56 -17.22
N GLY A 144 -18.60 -0.44 -16.04
CA GLY A 144 -19.85 -1.13 -15.70
C GLY A 144 -19.66 -2.63 -15.44
N ILE A 145 -18.43 -3.10 -15.19
CA ILE A 145 -18.12 -4.51 -14.95
C ILE A 145 -18.29 -4.81 -13.45
N ASN A 146 -19.24 -5.69 -13.13
CA ASN A 146 -19.50 -6.09 -11.75
C ASN A 146 -18.71 -7.37 -11.43
N VAL A 147 -17.57 -7.24 -10.75
CA VAL A 147 -16.76 -8.39 -10.34
C VAL A 147 -17.37 -9.02 -9.09
N SER A 148 -18.00 -10.18 -9.26
CA SER A 148 -18.44 -11.01 -8.12
C SER A 148 -17.32 -11.96 -7.72
N VAL A 149 -16.59 -11.61 -6.65
CA VAL A 149 -15.65 -12.55 -6.03
C VAL A 149 -16.43 -13.48 -5.11
N SER A 150 -16.60 -14.74 -5.51
CA SER A 150 -17.16 -15.77 -4.64
C SER A 150 -16.07 -16.26 -3.69
N VAL A 151 -16.11 -15.81 -2.43
CA VAL A 151 -15.28 -16.39 -1.38
C VAL A 151 -15.94 -17.71 -0.96
N ALA A 152 -15.48 -18.82 -1.55
CA ALA A 152 -15.81 -20.14 -1.04
C ALA A 152 -15.16 -20.27 0.34
N ALA A 153 -15.97 -20.30 1.40
CA ALA A 153 -15.51 -20.70 2.71
C ALA A 153 -15.12 -22.17 2.64
N SER A 154 -13.83 -22.45 2.39
CA SER A 154 -13.26 -23.77 2.67
C SER A 154 -13.31 -23.96 4.18
N LYS A 155 -14.45 -24.46 4.66
CA LYS A 155 -14.52 -25.11 5.96
C LYS A 155 -13.64 -26.34 5.84
N THR A 156 -12.45 -26.30 6.43
CA THR A 156 -11.71 -27.51 6.81
C THR A 156 -12.55 -28.23 7.86
N SER A 157 -13.55 -28.99 7.40
CA SER A 157 -14.27 -29.91 8.27
C SER A 157 -13.28 -31.02 8.63
N PRO A 158 -13.01 -31.28 9.92
CA PRO A 158 -12.13 -32.37 10.30
C PRO A 158 -12.74 -33.68 9.77
N GLU A 159 -11.96 -34.36 8.94
CA GLU A 159 -12.28 -35.68 8.40
C GLU A 159 -12.44 -36.64 9.58
N LYS A 160 -13.64 -37.22 9.71
CA LYS A 160 -13.91 -38.26 10.70
C LYS A 160 -13.01 -39.46 10.34
N PRO A 161 -12.16 -39.98 11.25
CA PRO A 161 -11.30 -41.09 10.90
C PRO A 161 -12.16 -42.30 10.53
N ALA A 162 -11.87 -42.89 9.37
CA ALA A 162 -12.52 -44.10 8.89
C ALA A 162 -12.35 -45.22 9.93
N LYS A 163 -13.48 -45.82 10.35
CA LYS A 163 -13.48 -47.05 11.15
C LYS A 163 -12.73 -48.14 10.39
N SER A 164 -11.65 -48.65 10.96
CA SER A 164 -11.01 -49.89 10.53
C SER A 164 -12.04 -51.02 10.65
N VAL A 165 -12.38 -51.63 9.52
CA VAL A 165 -13.12 -52.89 9.50
C VAL A 165 -12.11 -54.00 9.78
N GLU A 166 -12.20 -54.57 10.97
CA GLU A 166 -11.51 -55.78 11.39
C GLU A 166 -12.31 -56.96 10.85
N THR A 167 -11.76 -57.70 9.89
CA THR A 167 -12.30 -59.00 9.45
C THR A 167 -11.43 -60.11 10.02
N ALA A 168 -12.13 -61.08 10.62
CA ALA A 168 -11.66 -62.33 11.19
C ALA A 168 -10.89 -63.22 10.22
#